data_AF-A0A2J7YZH0-F1
#
_entry.id   AF-A0A2J7YZH0-F1
#
_cell.length_a   1.000
_cell.length_b   1.000
_cell.length_c   1.000
_cell.angle_alpha   90.00
_cell.angle_beta   90.00
_cell.angle_gamma   90.00
#
_symmetry.space_group_name_H-M   'P 1'
#
loop_
_entity.id
_entity.type
_entity.pdbx_description
1 polymer ?
#
loop_
_entity_poly.entity_id
_entity_poly.type
_entity_poly.pdbx_seq_one_letter_code
_entity_poly.pdbx_strand_id
1 'polypeptide(L)'
;MNMNAEHDSPATVETRLTHEAHRLATSLLVDASPRPSVPHQALARLRDFLVVNLRHHHDAQDEWLWPHIAAAAPEAKPALDDLTEEHKHLDITLTRLADIDLDSQNHRQALHEAAVAVRDSVHDHLTHEEPVLFPALREHITPWQWKKLSRRVIATTPPAAGHLMIGLLDEVATPAELRSILANMPPPVQARLPAIRTQAATDLQALRTNSP
;
A
#
# COMPACT_ATOMS: atom_id res chain seq x y z
N MET A 1 1.59 -14.77 36.08
CA MET A 1 2.81 -14.01 35.70
C MET A 1 2.47 -13.31 34.39
N ASN A 2 2.66 -11.99 34.36
CA ASN A 2 1.90 -11.04 33.55
C ASN A 2 1.86 -11.36 32.04
N MET A 3 0.63 -11.42 31.51
CA MET A 3 0.38 -11.24 30.08
C MET A 3 0.67 -9.77 29.76
N ASN A 4 1.86 -9.47 29.25
CA ASN A 4 2.09 -8.22 28.56
C ASN A 4 1.16 -8.24 27.35
N ALA A 5 0.11 -7.40 27.38
CA ALA A 5 -0.50 -6.94 26.15
C ALA A 5 0.57 -6.09 25.45
N GLU A 6 1.47 -6.75 24.71
CA GLU A 6 2.42 -6.09 23.83
C GLU A 6 1.60 -5.23 22.88
N HIS A 7 1.67 -3.92 23.08
CA HIS A 7 1.31 -3.02 22.00
C HIS A 7 2.29 -3.30 20.87
N ASP A 8 1.75 -3.71 19.72
CA ASP A 8 2.55 -3.91 18.51
C ASP A 8 3.45 -2.69 18.29
N SER A 9 4.70 -2.95 17.89
CA SER A 9 5.68 -1.90 17.62
C SER A 9 5.17 -0.96 16.52
N PRO A 10 5.62 0.32 16.47
CA PRO A 10 5.29 1.20 15.35
C PRO A 10 5.62 0.59 13.98
N ALA A 11 6.68 -0.21 13.90
CA ALA A 11 7.03 -0.92 12.67
C ALA A 11 5.96 -1.90 12.23
N THR A 12 5.49 -2.74 13.16
CA THR A 12 4.44 -3.73 12.91
C THR A 12 3.11 -3.06 12.56
N VAL A 13 2.72 -2.03 13.30
CA VAL A 13 1.45 -1.31 13.08
C VAL A 13 1.44 -0.57 11.73
N GLU A 14 2.48 0.21 11.44
CA GLU A 14 2.55 1.00 10.20
C GLU A 14 2.65 0.09 8.96
N THR A 15 3.41 -1.01 9.05
CA THR A 15 3.50 -2.03 7.98
C THR A 15 2.15 -2.69 7.73
N ARG A 16 1.50 -3.22 8.78
CA ARG A 16 0.18 -3.86 8.66
C ARG A 16 -0.85 -2.92 8.03
N LEU A 17 -0.91 -1.67 8.46
CA LEU A 17 -1.88 -0.71 7.93
C LEU A 17 -1.61 -0.36 6.46
N THR A 18 -0.34 -0.34 6.05
CA THR A 18 0.04 -0.20 4.64
C THR A 18 -0.43 -1.40 3.83
N HIS A 19 -0.18 -2.63 4.31
CA HIS A 19 -0.59 -3.86 3.65
C HIS A 19 -2.13 -3.96 3.52
N GLU A 20 -2.86 -3.63 4.58
CA GLU A 20 -4.33 -3.57 4.55
C GLU A 20 -4.85 -2.52 3.55
N ALA A 21 -4.20 -1.35 3.49
CA ALA A 21 -4.54 -0.33 2.49
C ALA A 21 -4.29 -0.82 1.05
N HIS A 22 -3.22 -1.58 0.80
CA HIS A 22 -2.95 -2.20 -0.50
C HIS A 22 -3.97 -3.28 -0.86
N ARG A 23 -4.35 -4.15 0.09
CA ARG A 23 -5.42 -5.15 -0.09
C ARG A 23 -6.74 -4.48 -0.44
N LEU A 24 -7.11 -3.42 0.29
CA LEU A 24 -8.33 -2.66 0.06
C LEU A 24 -8.31 -1.96 -1.30
N ALA A 25 -7.23 -1.28 -1.65
CA ALA A 25 -7.12 -0.50 -2.88
C ALA A 25 -7.18 -1.39 -4.14
N THR A 26 -6.46 -2.52 -4.12
CA THR A 26 -6.46 -3.48 -5.24
C THR A 26 -7.84 -4.12 -5.42
N SER A 27 -8.49 -4.53 -4.33
CA SER A 27 -9.87 -5.06 -4.36
C SER A 27 -10.87 -4.02 -4.87
N LEU A 28 -10.72 -2.77 -4.46
CA LEU A 28 -11.57 -1.67 -4.92
C LEU A 28 -11.47 -1.46 -6.44
N LEU A 29 -10.27 -1.59 -7.04
CA LEU A 29 -10.12 -1.47 -8.49
C LEU A 29 -10.80 -2.65 -9.21
N VAL A 30 -10.66 -3.87 -8.69
CA VAL A 30 -11.36 -5.06 -9.22
C VAL A 30 -12.87 -4.84 -9.20
N ASP A 31 -13.43 -4.39 -8.08
CA ASP A 31 -14.87 -4.17 -7.92
C ASP A 31 -15.38 -3.00 -8.78
N ALA A 32 -14.59 -1.93 -8.94
CA ALA A 32 -14.99 -0.73 -9.67
C ALA A 32 -14.87 -0.87 -11.20
N SER A 33 -13.84 -1.57 -11.69
CA SER A 33 -13.53 -1.67 -13.12
C SER A 33 -14.69 -2.15 -14.02
N PRO A 34 -15.50 -3.17 -13.68
CA PRO A 34 -16.57 -3.63 -14.57
C PRO A 34 -17.80 -2.73 -14.56
N ARG A 35 -17.94 -1.79 -13.61
CA ARG A 35 -19.16 -0.99 -13.40
C ARG A 35 -19.22 0.22 -14.34
N PRO A 36 -20.18 0.29 -15.28
CA PRO A 36 -20.28 1.43 -16.21
C PRO A 36 -20.54 2.77 -15.54
N SER A 37 -21.18 2.76 -14.36
CA SER A 37 -21.47 3.95 -13.56
C SER A 37 -20.22 4.60 -12.93
N VAL A 38 -19.11 3.85 -12.79
CA VAL A 38 -17.86 4.40 -12.25
C VAL A 38 -17.18 5.24 -13.33
N PRO A 39 -16.86 6.52 -13.06
CA PRO A 39 -16.18 7.40 -14.03
C PRO A 39 -14.79 6.88 -14.43
N HIS A 40 -14.45 6.91 -15.72
CA HIS A 40 -13.12 6.47 -16.20
C HIS A 40 -11.97 7.21 -15.51
N GLN A 41 -12.13 8.52 -15.25
CA GLN A 41 -11.15 9.32 -14.52
C GLN A 41 -10.91 8.86 -13.08
N ALA A 42 -11.90 8.25 -12.43
CA ALA A 42 -11.75 7.67 -11.09
C ALA A 42 -10.95 6.36 -11.15
N LEU A 43 -11.26 5.51 -12.14
CA LEU A 43 -10.51 4.28 -12.41
C LEU A 43 -9.05 4.58 -12.76
N ALA A 44 -8.79 5.55 -13.64
CA ALA A 44 -7.45 5.98 -14.03
C ALA A 44 -6.65 6.43 -12.80
N ARG A 45 -7.25 7.26 -11.94
CA ARG A 45 -6.61 7.76 -10.72
C ARG A 45 -6.24 6.64 -9.76
N LEU A 46 -7.14 5.67 -9.52
CA LEU A 46 -6.86 4.54 -8.65
C LEU A 46 -5.79 3.61 -9.24
N ARG A 47 -5.89 3.34 -10.56
CA ARG A 47 -4.88 2.56 -11.30
C ARG A 47 -3.50 3.18 -11.16
N ASP A 48 -3.37 4.47 -11.44
CA ASP A 48 -2.09 5.18 -11.41
C ASP A 48 -1.53 5.22 -9.99
N PHE A 49 -2.39 5.44 -8.98
CA PHE A 49 -2.02 5.33 -7.57
C PHE A 49 -1.47 3.96 -7.21
N LEU A 50 -2.16 2.88 -7.59
CA LEU A 50 -1.72 1.51 -7.31
C LEU A 50 -0.37 1.22 -7.95
N VAL A 51 -0.21 1.54 -9.24
CA VAL A 51 1.03 1.29 -9.98
C VAL A 51 2.22 1.99 -9.35
N VAL A 52 2.11 3.29 -9.06
CA VAL A 52 3.23 4.06 -8.52
C VAL A 52 3.50 3.75 -7.05
N ASN A 53 2.47 3.47 -6.25
CA ASN A 53 2.61 3.28 -4.82
C ASN A 53 3.10 1.86 -4.47
N LEU A 54 2.63 0.83 -5.18
CA LEU A 54 3.13 -0.54 -4.99
C LEU A 54 4.58 -0.68 -5.43
N ARG A 55 4.97 -0.14 -6.60
CA ARG A 55 6.38 -0.10 -7.02
C ARG A 55 7.27 0.57 -5.97
N HIS A 56 6.86 1.75 -5.51
CA HIS A 56 7.59 2.46 -4.45
C HIS A 56 7.69 1.65 -3.15
N HIS A 57 6.65 0.89 -2.81
CA HIS A 57 6.64 0.02 -1.64
C HIS A 57 7.64 -1.13 -1.78
N HIS A 58 7.61 -1.84 -2.91
CA HIS A 58 8.57 -2.93 -3.22
C HIS A 58 10.01 -2.40 -3.21
N ASP A 59 10.27 -1.29 -3.91
CA ASP A 59 11.60 -0.66 -3.98
C ASP A 59 12.11 -0.27 -2.58
N ALA A 60 11.25 0.36 -1.77
CA ALA A 60 11.63 0.76 -0.42
C ALA A 60 11.94 -0.44 0.48
N GLN A 61 11.23 -1.54 0.28
CA GLN A 61 11.47 -2.79 0.98
C GLN A 61 12.81 -3.41 0.57
N ASP A 62 13.01 -3.66 -0.73
CA ASP A 62 14.21 -4.29 -1.27
C ASP A 62 15.47 -3.46 -1.02
N GLU A 63 15.40 -2.15 -1.22
CA GLU A 63 16.58 -1.29 -1.09
C GLU A 63 16.91 -0.95 0.36
N TRP A 64 15.90 -0.77 1.22
CA TRP A 64 16.10 -0.17 2.53
C TRP A 64 15.70 -1.08 3.69
N LEU A 65 14.61 -1.82 3.62
CA LEU A 65 14.17 -2.64 4.76
C LEU A 65 14.88 -4.00 4.78
N TRP A 66 14.95 -4.70 3.65
CA TRP A 66 15.49 -6.06 3.58
C TRP A 66 16.96 -6.08 3.99
N PRO A 67 17.82 -5.14 3.54
CA PRO A 67 19.22 -5.12 3.97
C PRO A 67 19.39 -4.86 5.46
N HIS A 68 18.50 -4.08 6.08
CA HIS A 68 18.55 -3.87 7.53
C HIS A 68 18.15 -5.13 8.30
N ILE A 69 17.12 -5.84 7.84
CA ILE A 69 16.71 -7.11 8.45
C ILE A 69 17.80 -8.16 8.26
N ALA A 70 18.30 -8.36 7.03
CA ALA A 70 19.32 -9.36 6.73
C ALA A 70 20.65 -9.11 7.47
N ALA A 71 20.99 -7.86 7.78
CA ALA A 71 22.16 -7.54 8.59
C ALA A 71 21.99 -7.94 10.07
N ALA A 72 20.76 -7.91 10.59
CA ALA A 72 20.44 -8.27 11.98
C ALA A 72 20.04 -9.75 12.15
N ALA A 73 19.47 -10.36 11.11
CA ALA A 73 18.99 -11.74 11.04
C ALA A 73 19.38 -12.38 9.68
N PRO A 74 20.66 -12.80 9.52
CA PRO A 74 21.15 -13.37 8.26
C PRO A 74 20.37 -14.61 7.79
N GLU A 75 19.77 -15.35 8.70
CA GLU A 75 18.91 -16.51 8.44
C GLU A 75 17.60 -16.17 7.72
N ALA A 76 17.12 -14.93 7.82
CA ALA A 76 15.94 -14.46 7.09
C ALA A 76 16.25 -14.17 5.61
N LYS A 77 17.53 -14.02 5.24
CA LYS A 77 17.94 -13.59 3.90
C LYS A 77 17.35 -14.46 2.76
N PRO A 78 17.36 -15.81 2.82
CA PRO A 78 16.78 -16.60 1.74
C PRO A 78 15.30 -16.31 1.51
N ALA A 79 14.51 -16.16 2.58
CA ALA A 79 13.10 -15.82 2.46
C ALA A 79 12.88 -14.39 1.91
N LEU A 80 13.74 -13.44 2.30
CA LEU A 80 13.71 -12.09 1.75
C LEU A 80 14.09 -12.06 0.25
N ASP A 81 15.05 -12.88 -0.17
CA ASP A 81 15.41 -13.02 -1.58
C ASP A 81 14.24 -13.57 -2.41
N ASP A 82 13.51 -14.56 -1.89
CA ASP A 82 12.30 -15.09 -2.53
C ASP A 82 11.21 -14.00 -2.68
N LEU A 83 10.99 -13.18 -1.63
CA LEU A 83 10.06 -12.04 -1.67
C LEU A 83 10.48 -10.97 -2.68
N THR A 84 11.78 -10.71 -2.84
CA THR A 84 12.29 -9.81 -3.90
C THR A 84 12.02 -10.37 -5.31
N GLU A 85 12.07 -11.69 -5.52
CA GLU A 85 11.67 -12.27 -6.81
C GLU A 85 10.16 -12.11 -7.05
N GLU A 86 9.33 -12.23 -6.00
CA GLU A 86 7.89 -11.95 -6.10
C GLU A 86 7.60 -10.49 -6.46
N HIS A 87 8.34 -9.52 -5.90
CA HIS A 87 8.26 -8.12 -6.31
C HIS A 87 8.49 -7.93 -7.81
N LYS A 88 9.48 -8.61 -8.41
CA LYS A 88 9.73 -8.53 -9.85
C LYS A 88 8.55 -9.07 -10.67
N HIS A 89 7.92 -10.16 -10.22
CA HIS A 89 6.73 -10.70 -10.87
C HIS A 89 5.53 -9.76 -10.73
N LEU A 90 5.33 -9.17 -9.56
CA LEU A 90 4.34 -8.13 -9.31
C LEU A 90 4.55 -6.89 -10.20
N ASP A 91 5.78 -6.43 -10.37
CA ASP A 91 6.06 -5.27 -11.20
C ASP A 91 5.75 -5.49 -12.68
N ILE A 92 5.84 -6.74 -13.15
CA ILE A 92 5.35 -7.12 -14.49
C ILE A 92 3.83 -6.99 -14.57
N THR A 93 3.08 -7.41 -13.56
CA THR A 93 1.61 -7.27 -13.56
C THR A 93 1.19 -5.81 -13.44
N LEU A 94 1.90 -5.00 -12.65
CA LEU A 94 1.70 -3.55 -12.56
C LEU A 94 2.02 -2.84 -13.89
N THR A 95 3.02 -3.31 -14.64
CA THR A 95 3.30 -2.79 -15.99
C THR A 95 2.13 -3.06 -16.93
N ARG A 96 1.61 -4.29 -16.96
CA ARG A 96 0.43 -4.63 -17.76
C ARG A 96 -0.80 -3.82 -17.38
N LEU A 97 -1.01 -3.57 -16.07
CA LEU A 97 -2.08 -2.72 -15.59
C LEU A 97 -1.92 -1.26 -16.07
N ALA A 98 -0.70 -0.73 -16.02
CA ALA A 98 -0.39 0.63 -16.47
C ALA A 98 -0.59 0.83 -17.97
N ASP A 99 -0.30 -0.21 -18.78
CA ASP A 99 -0.38 -0.18 -20.24
C ASP A 99 -1.83 -0.23 -20.78
N ILE A 100 -2.84 -0.42 -19.90
CA ILE A 100 -4.23 -0.38 -20.31
C ILE A 100 -4.63 1.02 -20.77
N ASP A 101 -4.93 1.16 -22.06
CA ASP A 101 -5.49 2.36 -22.64
C ASP A 101 -6.98 2.50 -22.27
N LEU A 102 -7.25 3.42 -21.33
CA LEU A 102 -8.60 3.72 -20.84
C LEU A 102 -9.45 4.56 -21.80
N ASP A 103 -8.85 5.12 -22.86
CA ASP A 103 -9.58 5.84 -23.90
C ASP A 103 -10.08 4.90 -25.01
N SER A 104 -9.61 3.65 -25.02
CA SER A 104 -10.05 2.64 -25.98
C SER A 104 -11.49 2.16 -25.74
N GLN A 105 -12.18 1.78 -26.81
CA GLN A 105 -13.47 1.09 -26.71
C GLN A 105 -13.26 -0.27 -26.05
N ASN A 106 -14.10 -0.62 -25.07
CA ASN A 106 -14.04 -1.87 -24.29
C ASN A 106 -12.85 -2.02 -23.31
N HIS A 107 -12.16 -0.93 -22.93
CA HIS A 107 -11.05 -0.98 -21.95
C HIS A 107 -11.42 -1.60 -20.60
N ARG A 108 -12.70 -1.58 -20.19
CA ARG A 108 -13.14 -2.04 -18.87
C ARG A 108 -12.88 -3.53 -18.63
N GLN A 109 -13.06 -4.37 -19.65
CA GLN A 109 -12.77 -5.79 -19.52
C GLN A 109 -11.27 -6.01 -19.33
N ALA A 110 -10.43 -5.40 -20.17
CA ALA A 110 -8.99 -5.51 -20.07
C ALA A 110 -8.45 -4.93 -18.74
N LEU A 111 -9.02 -3.80 -18.28
CA LEU A 111 -8.72 -3.21 -16.99
C LEU A 111 -9.09 -4.17 -15.84
N HIS A 112 -10.27 -4.78 -15.89
CA HIS A 112 -10.72 -5.70 -14.86
C HIS A 112 -9.81 -6.94 -14.77
N GLU A 113 -9.49 -7.56 -15.90
CA GLU A 113 -8.59 -8.72 -15.97
C GLU A 113 -7.19 -8.38 -15.42
N ALA A 114 -6.64 -7.22 -15.79
CA ALA A 114 -5.36 -6.75 -15.27
C ALA A 114 -5.42 -6.43 -13.76
N ALA A 115 -6.51 -5.81 -13.30
CA ALA A 115 -6.72 -5.48 -11.89
C ALA A 115 -6.84 -6.74 -11.02
N VAL A 116 -7.52 -7.79 -11.52
CA VAL A 116 -7.62 -9.09 -10.84
C VAL A 116 -6.23 -9.71 -10.70
N ALA A 117 -5.43 -9.72 -11.77
CA ALA A 117 -4.08 -10.27 -11.72
C ALA A 117 -3.18 -9.55 -10.70
N VAL A 118 -3.27 -8.21 -10.62
CA VAL A 118 -2.54 -7.42 -9.60
C VAL A 118 -3.07 -7.71 -8.20
N ARG A 119 -4.39 -7.74 -7.99
CA ARG A 119 -5.00 -8.02 -6.69
C ARG A 119 -4.59 -9.40 -6.18
N ASP A 120 -4.73 -10.43 -7.00
CA ASP A 120 -4.36 -11.80 -6.62
C ASP A 120 -2.87 -11.87 -6.26
N SER A 121 -1.99 -11.32 -7.11
CA SER A 121 -0.54 -11.31 -6.85
C SER A 121 -0.17 -10.57 -5.57
N VAL A 122 -0.79 -9.40 -5.30
CA VAL A 122 -0.54 -8.64 -4.07
C VAL A 122 -1.03 -9.41 -2.84
N HIS A 123 -2.21 -10.02 -2.91
CA HIS A 123 -2.76 -10.76 -1.76
C HIS A 123 -1.92 -11.99 -1.45
N ASP A 124 -1.48 -12.72 -2.47
CA ASP A 124 -0.60 -13.88 -2.32
C ASP A 124 0.77 -13.48 -1.75
N HIS A 125 1.39 -12.44 -2.32
CA HIS A 125 2.67 -11.91 -1.84
C HIS A 125 2.60 -11.49 -0.36
N LEU A 126 1.63 -10.66 0.01
CA LEU A 126 1.51 -10.22 1.41
C LEU A 126 1.22 -11.39 2.36
N THR A 127 0.57 -12.46 1.89
CA THR A 127 0.34 -13.69 2.68
C THR A 127 1.65 -14.45 2.94
N HIS A 128 2.59 -14.40 2.00
CA HIS A 128 3.92 -14.99 2.15
C HIS A 128 4.87 -14.08 2.97
N GLU A 129 4.78 -12.77 2.75
CA GLU A 129 5.65 -11.77 3.36
C GLU A 129 5.40 -11.62 4.86
N GLU A 130 4.15 -11.46 5.29
CA GLU A 130 3.81 -11.10 6.68
C GLU A 130 4.33 -12.09 7.75
N PRO A 131 4.26 -13.43 7.55
CA PRO A 131 4.86 -14.40 8.47
C PRO A 131 6.39 -14.27 8.63
N VAL A 132 7.09 -13.74 7.62
CA VAL A 132 8.54 -13.51 7.66
C VAL A 132 8.84 -12.12 8.24
N LEU A 133 8.14 -11.11 7.73
CA LEU A 133 8.41 -9.71 8.03
C LEU A 133 8.01 -9.33 9.45
N PHE A 134 6.82 -9.72 9.93
CA PHE A 134 6.37 -9.24 11.24
C PHE A 134 7.22 -9.72 12.42
N PRO A 135 7.66 -10.99 12.51
CA PRO A 135 8.63 -11.39 13.51
C PRO A 135 9.93 -10.59 13.40
N ALA A 136 10.48 -10.43 12.19
CA ALA A 136 11.72 -9.68 11.98
C ALA A 136 11.63 -8.21 12.42
N LEU A 137 10.49 -7.55 12.15
CA LEU A 137 10.24 -6.19 12.62
C LEU A 137 10.22 -6.10 14.15
N ARG A 138 9.57 -7.05 14.84
CA ARG A 138 9.47 -7.05 16.31
C ARG A 138 10.83 -7.32 16.96
N GLU A 139 11.61 -8.24 16.40
CA GLU A 139 12.83 -8.74 17.02
C GLU A 139 14.06 -7.90 16.67
N HIS A 140 14.11 -7.29 15.48
CA HIS A 140 15.34 -6.69 14.96
C HIS A 140 15.25 -5.20 14.63
N ILE A 141 14.06 -4.62 14.59
CA ILE A 141 13.89 -3.20 14.22
C ILE A 141 13.47 -2.37 15.43
N THR A 142 14.39 -1.53 15.91
CA THR A 142 14.08 -0.58 16.98
C THR A 142 13.14 0.54 16.50
N PRO A 143 12.36 1.17 17.41
CA PRO A 143 11.52 2.32 17.05
C PRO A 143 12.28 3.48 16.40
N TRP A 144 13.55 3.69 16.77
CA TRP A 144 14.38 4.74 16.18
C TRP A 144 14.80 4.41 14.75
N GLN A 145 15.24 3.16 14.50
CA GLN A 145 15.56 2.70 13.15
C GLN A 145 14.32 2.80 12.25
N TRP A 146 13.18 2.32 12.74
CA TRP A 146 11.92 2.41 12.01
C TRP A 146 11.57 3.85 11.66
N LYS A 147 11.62 4.77 12.63
CA LYS A 147 11.33 6.19 12.40
C LYS A 147 12.23 6.82 11.33
N LYS A 148 13.50 6.41 11.23
CA LYS A 148 14.41 6.89 10.19
C LYS A 148 14.01 6.35 8.82
N LEU A 149 13.68 5.05 8.75
CA LEU A 149 13.23 4.39 7.53
C LEU A 149 11.90 4.96 7.05
N SER A 150 10.88 5.03 7.92
CA SER A 150 9.55 5.54 7.57
C SER A 150 9.58 6.99 7.08
N ARG A 151 10.43 7.85 7.68
CA ARG A 151 10.65 9.22 7.19
C ARG A 151 11.26 9.25 5.78
N ARG A 152 12.19 8.34 5.48
CA ARG A 152 12.76 8.22 4.14
C ARG A 152 11.70 7.78 3.13
N VAL A 153 10.90 6.77 3.48
CA VAL A 153 9.78 6.29 2.67
C VAL A 153 8.78 7.41 2.40
N ILE A 154 8.32 8.11 3.42
CA ILE A 154 7.37 9.23 3.29
C ILE A 154 7.95 10.35 2.41
N ALA A 155 9.23 10.68 2.56
CA ALA A 155 9.86 11.75 1.79
C ALA A 155 10.05 11.41 0.30
N THR A 156 10.02 10.13 -0.04
CA THR A 156 10.24 9.63 -1.41
C THR A 156 8.97 9.09 -2.05
N THR A 157 7.88 8.94 -1.29
CA THR A 157 6.58 8.51 -1.82
C THR A 157 6.16 9.40 -3.00
N PRO A 158 5.85 8.81 -4.17
CA PRO A 158 5.39 9.56 -5.32
C PRO A 158 4.15 10.39 -4.99
N PRO A 159 4.05 11.64 -5.47
CA PRO A 159 2.91 12.50 -5.17
C PRO A 159 1.61 12.06 -5.86
N ALA A 160 1.71 11.14 -6.84
CA ALA A 160 0.61 10.68 -7.66
C ALA A 160 -0.52 10.09 -6.80
N ALA A 161 -1.61 10.87 -6.70
CA ALA A 161 -2.81 10.57 -5.93
C ALA A 161 -2.55 10.11 -4.48
N GLY A 162 -1.50 10.64 -3.83
CA GLY A 162 -1.13 10.28 -2.45
C GLY A 162 -2.23 10.55 -1.41
N HIS A 163 -3.22 11.38 -1.74
CA HIS A 163 -4.41 11.56 -0.91
C HIS A 163 -5.24 10.28 -0.76
N LEU A 164 -5.24 9.39 -1.77
CA LEU A 164 -5.92 8.10 -1.68
C LEU A 164 -5.35 7.23 -0.57
N MET A 165 -4.02 7.21 -0.37
CA MET A 165 -3.40 6.48 0.75
C MET A 165 -3.96 6.97 2.10
N ILE A 166 -4.10 8.28 2.29
CA ILE A 166 -4.68 8.82 3.53
C ILE A 166 -6.14 8.40 3.70
N GLY A 167 -6.94 8.40 2.64
CA GLY A 167 -8.33 7.92 2.70
C GLY A 167 -8.44 6.43 3.01
N LEU A 168 -7.58 5.61 2.41
CA LEU A 168 -7.53 4.16 2.68
C LEU A 168 -7.10 3.87 4.12
N LEU A 169 -6.10 4.60 4.63
CA LEU A 169 -5.67 4.52 6.02
C LEU A 169 -6.78 4.94 7.00
N ASP A 170 -7.58 5.95 6.66
CA ASP A 170 -8.76 6.34 7.47
C ASP A 170 -9.78 5.19 7.58
N GLU A 171 -9.83 4.27 6.63
CA GLU A 171 -10.77 3.13 6.62
C GLU A 171 -10.23 1.89 7.34
N VAL A 172 -8.92 1.61 7.23
CA VAL A 172 -8.32 0.39 7.80
C VAL A 172 -7.74 0.59 9.20
N ALA A 173 -7.44 1.83 9.60
CA ALA A 173 -6.84 2.14 10.88
C ALA A 173 -7.88 2.45 11.96
N THR A 174 -7.61 2.05 13.19
CA THR A 174 -8.32 2.59 14.35
C THR A 174 -7.99 4.09 14.54
N PRO A 175 -8.83 4.87 15.24
CA PRO A 175 -8.54 6.27 15.51
C PRO A 175 -7.21 6.52 16.23
N ALA A 176 -6.73 5.56 17.03
CA ALA A 176 -5.46 5.69 17.75
C ALA A 176 -4.25 5.49 16.82
N GLU A 177 -4.28 4.45 15.99
CA GLU A 177 -3.21 4.17 15.03
C GLU A 177 -3.08 5.28 14.00
N LEU A 178 -4.23 5.75 13.49
CA LEU A 178 -4.30 6.83 12.52
C LEU A 178 -3.68 8.13 13.07
N ARG A 179 -3.95 8.47 14.33
CA ARG A 179 -3.28 9.62 14.99
C ARG A 179 -1.77 9.43 15.05
N SER A 180 -1.30 8.21 15.31
CA SER A 180 0.14 7.90 15.36
C SER A 180 0.80 8.07 14.00
N ILE A 181 0.22 7.51 12.94
CA ILE A 181 0.74 7.62 11.57
C ILE A 181 0.78 9.09 11.14
N LEU A 182 -0.31 9.82 11.33
CA LEU A 182 -0.43 11.20 10.87
C LEU A 182 0.51 12.15 11.62
N ALA A 183 0.89 11.84 12.86
CA ALA A 183 1.88 12.62 13.60
C ALA A 183 3.28 12.57 12.96
N ASN A 184 3.58 11.55 12.16
CA ASN A 184 4.86 11.40 11.45
C ASN A 184 4.88 12.13 10.10
N MET A 185 3.74 12.64 9.62
CA MET A 185 3.67 13.34 8.34
C MET A 185 4.40 14.70 8.38
N PRO A 186 5.00 15.17 7.28
CA PRO A 186 5.63 16.48 7.23
C PRO A 186 4.64 17.62 7.57
N PRO A 187 5.06 18.72 8.24
CA PRO A 187 4.16 19.81 8.62
C PRO A 187 3.29 20.38 7.48
N PRO A 188 3.79 20.54 6.24
CA PRO A 188 2.95 20.97 5.12
C PRO A 188 1.81 19.99 4.78
N VAL A 189 2.02 18.69 4.98
CA VAL A 189 0.98 17.66 4.81
C VAL A 189 -0.02 17.75 5.95
N GLN A 190 0.45 17.86 7.20
CA GLN A 190 -0.41 18.00 8.38
C GLN A 190 -1.39 19.17 8.25
N ALA A 191 -0.90 20.34 7.81
CA ALA A 191 -1.73 21.53 7.61
C ALA A 191 -2.83 21.35 6.55
N ARG A 192 -2.65 20.43 5.60
CA ARG A 192 -3.59 20.15 4.51
C ARG A 192 -4.45 18.92 4.74
N LEU A 193 -4.28 18.19 5.86
CA LEU A 193 -4.99 16.93 6.13
C LEU A 193 -6.51 17.01 5.94
N PRO A 194 -7.23 18.06 6.41
CA PRO A 194 -8.67 18.14 6.18
C PRO A 194 -9.03 18.14 4.68
N ALA A 195 -8.31 18.93 3.87
CA ALA A 195 -8.54 18.99 2.43
C ALA A 195 -8.15 17.69 1.71
N ILE A 196 -7.05 17.06 2.14
CA ILE A 196 -6.60 15.75 1.63
C ILE A 196 -7.67 14.70 1.87
N ARG A 197 -8.21 14.62 3.09
CA ARG A 197 -9.28 13.69 3.46
C ARG A 197 -10.56 13.94 2.69
N THR A 198 -10.98 15.19 2.54
CA THR A 198 -12.15 15.53 1.72
C THR A 198 -11.98 15.05 0.28
N GLN A 199 -10.81 15.31 -0.34
CA GLN A 199 -10.53 14.85 -1.69
C GLN A 199 -10.52 13.32 -1.78
N ALA A 200 -9.90 12.64 -0.82
CA ALA A 200 -9.86 11.18 -0.77
C ALA A 200 -11.26 10.57 -0.63
N ALA A 201 -12.09 11.10 0.26
CA ALA A 201 -13.46 10.65 0.43
C ALA A 201 -14.27 10.82 -0.86
N THR A 202 -14.14 11.95 -1.57
CA THR A 202 -14.81 12.17 -2.85
C THR A 202 -14.37 11.15 -3.91
N ASP A 203 -13.06 10.95 -4.08
CA ASP A 203 -12.52 10.05 -5.11
C ASP A 203 -12.84 8.57 -4.79
N LEU A 204 -12.72 8.15 -3.53
CA LEU A 204 -13.08 6.80 -3.08
C LEU A 204 -14.58 6.55 -3.17
N GLN A 205 -15.41 7.56 -2.86
CA GLN A 205 -16.86 7.44 -3.03
C GLN A 205 -17.24 7.23 -4.50
N ALA A 206 -16.61 7.95 -5.44
CA ALA A 206 -16.86 7.81 -6.88
C ALA A 206 -16.60 6.38 -7.38
N LEU A 207 -15.62 5.69 -6.79
CA LEU A 207 -15.29 4.28 -7.07
C LEU A 207 -16.30 3.30 -6.46
N ARG A 208 -17.08 3.71 -5.46
CA ARG A 208 -18.02 2.85 -4.73
C ARG A 208 -19.47 3.06 -5.11
N THR A 209 -19.81 4.19 -5.71
CA THR A 209 -21.18 4.52 -6.07
C THR A 209 -21.79 3.44 -6.97
N ASN A 210 -22.73 2.68 -6.41
CA ASN A 210 -23.71 1.94 -7.16
C ASN A 210 -24.82 2.92 -7.52
N SER A 211 -24.64 3.70 -8.59
CA SER A 211 -25.82 4.32 -9.20
C SER A 211 -26.64 3.21 -9.86
N PRO A 212 -27.93 3.08 -9.52
CA PRO A 212 -28.84 2.12 -10.16
C PRO A 212 -29.04 2.39 -11.65
#